data_AF-A0A8E2E2S0-F1
#
_entry.id   AF-A0A8E2E2S0-F1
#
_cell.length_a   1.000
_cell.length_b   1.000
_cell.length_c   1.000
_cell.angle_alpha   90.00
_cell.angle_beta   90.00
_cell.angle_gamma   90.00
#
_symmetry.space_group_name_H-M   'P 1'
#
loop_
_entity.id
_entity.type
_entity.pdbx_description
1 polymer ?
#
loop_
_entity_poly.entity_id
_entity_poly.type
_entity_poly.pdbx_seq_one_letter_code
_entity_poly.pdbx_strand_id
1 'polypeptide(L)'
;MSEPIPESIPTSADPRSKRPTKKRALTPISQQSAQVEALFAKPDRVIRIPSSLSQNSLAPPPEIVANVQGSSAGAGSGEFHVYKASRRREYERIRLMDEEVKKEEAEKIFLKEKEERERKDREKTNKNKSKREKARQRKAKKGKGEKIEVDEEKEVNGETRRMKKLGPSLAALKESDDDLQKAEGPVANGSGEVKNVDEIGIVIHDED
;
A
#
# COMPACT_ATOMS: atom_id res chain seq x y z
N MET A 1 -25.67 56.94 8.70
CA MET A 1 -25.76 55.65 7.99
C MET A 1 -25.82 56.00 6.50
N SER A 2 -24.71 55.86 5.77
CA SER A 2 -24.66 56.22 4.35
C SER A 2 -25.38 55.17 3.51
N GLU A 3 -26.25 55.62 2.61
CA GLU A 3 -27.03 54.80 1.70
C GLU A 3 -26.12 54.02 0.73
N PRO A 4 -26.50 52.81 0.29
CA PRO A 4 -25.74 52.04 -0.68
C PRO A 4 -25.91 52.66 -2.08
N ILE A 5 -25.01 53.58 -2.43
CA ILE A 5 -24.92 54.17 -3.77
C ILE A 5 -24.31 53.10 -4.70
N PRO A 6 -24.79 52.91 -5.95
CA PRO A 6 -24.27 51.90 -6.89
C PRO A 6 -22.76 51.99 -7.15
N GLU A 7 -22.14 53.16 -6.91
CA GLU A 7 -20.70 53.38 -7.04
C GLU A 7 -19.87 52.88 -5.85
N SER A 8 -20.50 52.51 -4.72
CA SER A 8 -19.82 52.03 -3.52
C SER A 8 -19.78 50.49 -3.41
N ILE A 9 -20.25 49.77 -4.44
CA ILE A 9 -20.08 48.32 -4.49
C ILE A 9 -18.59 48.07 -4.74
N PRO A 10 -17.88 47.35 -3.85
CA PRO A 10 -16.48 47.04 -4.10
C PRO A 10 -16.38 46.33 -5.46
N THR A 11 -15.46 46.80 -6.31
CA THR A 11 -15.26 46.27 -7.69
C THR A 11 -14.97 44.76 -7.74
N SER A 12 -14.71 44.12 -6.60
CA SER A 12 -14.62 42.67 -6.43
C SER A 12 -15.96 41.93 -6.46
N ALA A 13 -17.09 42.64 -6.30
CA ALA A 13 -18.45 42.10 -6.27
C ALA A 13 -19.28 42.44 -7.51
N ASP A 14 -18.72 43.18 -8.48
CA ASP A 14 -19.40 43.52 -9.74
C ASP A 14 -19.36 42.33 -10.73
N PRO A 15 -20.52 41.75 -11.12
CA PRO A 15 -20.60 40.64 -12.06
C PRO A 15 -20.17 40.98 -13.49
N ARG A 16 -20.07 42.28 -13.85
CA ARG A 16 -19.54 42.72 -15.15
C ARG A 16 -18.01 42.76 -15.16
N SER A 17 -17.37 42.78 -14.00
CA SER A 17 -15.91 42.77 -13.91
C SER A 17 -15.38 41.36 -14.22
N LYS A 18 -14.73 41.19 -15.36
CA LYS A 18 -14.02 39.93 -15.70
C LYS A 18 -12.69 39.79 -14.97
N ARG A 19 -12.56 40.35 -13.76
CA ARG A 19 -11.35 40.16 -12.96
C ARG A 19 -11.30 38.69 -12.53
N PRO A 20 -10.15 38.02 -12.64
CA PRO A 20 -10.02 36.65 -12.17
C PRO A 20 -10.27 36.66 -10.65
N THR A 21 -11.43 36.16 -10.23
CA THR A 21 -11.70 35.92 -8.81
C THR A 21 -10.66 34.93 -8.33
N LYS A 22 -9.98 35.21 -7.22
CA LYS A 22 -9.05 34.25 -6.59
C LYS A 22 -9.79 32.90 -6.51
N LYS A 23 -9.32 31.90 -7.25
CA LYS A 23 -9.92 30.55 -7.27
C LYS A 23 -9.89 30.07 -5.83
N ARG A 24 -11.05 30.07 -5.16
CA ARG A 24 -11.18 29.46 -3.84
C ARG A 24 -10.87 27.98 -4.03
N ALA A 25 -10.01 27.41 -3.20
CA ALA A 25 -9.82 25.97 -3.19
C ALA A 25 -11.19 25.33 -2.91
N LEU A 26 -11.73 24.58 -3.86
CA LEU A 26 -13.03 23.93 -3.68
C LEU A 26 -12.90 22.94 -2.51
N THR A 27 -13.87 22.95 -1.61
CA THR A 27 -13.98 21.90 -0.61
C THR A 27 -14.22 20.56 -1.30
N PRO A 28 -13.85 19.42 -0.70
CA PRO A 28 -14.09 18.11 -1.29
C PRO A 28 -15.57 17.90 -1.68
N ILE A 29 -16.48 18.40 -0.85
CA ILE A 29 -17.93 18.37 -1.10
C ILE A 29 -18.30 19.22 -2.32
N SER A 30 -17.74 20.42 -2.44
CA SER A 30 -17.99 21.30 -3.59
C SER A 30 -17.49 20.68 -4.91
N GLN A 31 -16.33 20.01 -4.87
CA GLN A 31 -15.80 19.29 -6.03
C GLN A 31 -16.70 18.11 -6.43
N GLN A 32 -17.20 17.34 -5.46
CA GLN A 32 -18.15 16.25 -5.72
C GLN A 32 -19.46 16.78 -6.29
N SER A 33 -20.03 17.85 -5.73
CA SER A 33 -21.26 18.46 -6.26
C SER A 33 -21.10 18.92 -7.71
N ALA A 34 -19.98 19.57 -8.05
CA ALA A 34 -19.71 20.00 -9.42
C ALA A 34 -19.55 18.82 -10.39
N GLN A 35 -18.93 17.72 -9.96
CA GLN A 35 -18.84 16.49 -10.77
C GLN A 35 -20.22 15.86 -10.99
N VAL A 36 -21.05 15.81 -9.95
CA VAL A 36 -22.42 15.28 -10.03
C VAL A 36 -23.29 16.14 -10.93
N GLU A 37 -23.22 17.47 -10.82
CA GLU A 37 -23.90 18.42 -11.72
C GLU A 37 -23.46 18.22 -13.18
N ALA A 38 -22.17 18.02 -13.43
CA ALA A 38 -21.64 17.75 -14.76
C ALA A 38 -22.13 16.41 -15.35
N LEU A 39 -22.32 15.38 -14.51
CA LEU A 39 -22.92 14.11 -14.92
C LEU A 39 -24.41 14.26 -15.23
N PHE A 40 -25.16 15.01 -14.40
CA PHE A 40 -26.59 15.24 -14.62
C PHE A 40 -26.91 16.16 -15.80
N ALA A 41 -25.95 16.97 -16.27
CA ALA A 41 -26.14 17.79 -17.47
C ALA A 41 -26.49 16.97 -18.72
N LYS A 42 -26.08 15.68 -18.77
CA LYS A 42 -26.36 14.75 -19.88
C LYS A 42 -26.63 13.33 -19.34
N PRO A 43 -27.84 13.05 -18.84
CA PRO A 43 -28.15 11.79 -18.19
C PRO A 43 -28.12 10.58 -19.14
N ASP A 44 -28.39 10.80 -20.44
CA ASP A 44 -28.41 9.72 -21.45
C ASP A 44 -27.01 9.27 -21.90
N ARG A 45 -25.94 9.96 -21.46
CA ARG A 45 -24.57 9.64 -21.85
C ARG A 45 -24.11 8.36 -21.14
N VAL A 46 -23.77 7.32 -21.91
CA VAL A 46 -23.14 6.11 -21.37
C VAL A 46 -21.78 6.46 -20.73
N ILE A 47 -21.67 6.22 -19.43
CA ILE A 47 -20.44 6.43 -18.66
C ILE A 47 -19.60 5.15 -18.76
N ARG A 48 -18.40 5.25 -19.34
CA ARG A 48 -17.42 4.15 -19.35
C ARG A 48 -16.66 4.16 -18.04
N ILE A 49 -17.02 3.23 -17.15
CA ILE A 49 -16.22 2.95 -15.96
C ILE A 49 -14.97 2.21 -16.45
N PRO A 50 -13.75 2.71 -16.17
CA PRO A 50 -12.56 1.97 -16.55
C PRO A 50 -12.60 0.61 -15.85
N SER A 51 -12.61 -0.47 -16.64
CA SER A 51 -12.32 -1.81 -16.13
C SER A 51 -10.87 -1.83 -15.62
N SER A 52 -10.51 -2.87 -14.85
CA SER A 52 -9.16 -3.06 -14.29
C SER A 52 -8.07 -2.56 -15.24
N LEU A 53 -7.19 -1.71 -14.73
CA LEU A 53 -6.08 -1.16 -15.51
C LEU A 53 -5.29 -2.32 -16.13
N SER A 54 -5.05 -2.26 -17.44
CA SER A 54 -4.19 -3.23 -18.11
C SER A 54 -2.83 -3.24 -17.42
N GLN A 55 -2.32 -4.43 -17.13
CA GLN A 55 -0.94 -4.56 -16.69
C GLN A 55 -0.02 -4.10 -17.84
N ASN A 56 1.09 -3.46 -17.48
CA ASN A 56 2.09 -3.01 -18.45
C ASN A 56 2.86 -4.23 -18.96
N SER A 57 2.38 -4.87 -20.02
CA SER A 57 3.07 -5.97 -20.69
C SER A 57 3.75 -5.47 -21.97
N LEU A 58 4.95 -6.01 -22.27
CA LEU A 58 5.59 -5.74 -23.56
C LEU A 58 4.90 -6.54 -24.67
N ALA A 59 4.92 -5.97 -25.86
CA ALA A 59 4.50 -6.70 -27.05
C ALA A 59 5.43 -7.90 -27.29
N PRO A 60 4.89 -9.07 -27.71
CA PRO A 60 5.72 -10.22 -28.01
C PRO A 60 6.70 -9.88 -29.15
N PRO A 61 7.91 -10.47 -29.14
CA PRO A 61 8.85 -10.30 -30.24
C PRO A 61 8.24 -10.85 -31.54
N PRO A 62 8.44 -10.18 -32.69
CA PRO A 62 7.93 -10.67 -33.97
C PRO A 62 8.59 -11.99 -34.35
N GLU A 63 7.81 -12.94 -34.86
CA GLU A 63 8.30 -14.28 -35.22
C GLU A 63 9.25 -14.27 -36.42
N ILE A 64 8.99 -13.43 -37.43
CA ILE A 64 9.78 -13.37 -38.66
C ILE A 64 10.30 -11.94 -38.83
N VAL A 65 11.62 -11.81 -38.90
CA VAL A 65 12.28 -10.55 -39.29
C VAL A 65 12.59 -10.63 -40.78
N ALA A 66 11.87 -9.87 -41.60
CA ALA A 66 12.02 -9.91 -43.06
C ALA A 66 13.29 -9.21 -43.57
N ASN A 67 13.91 -8.35 -42.74
CA ASN A 67 14.99 -7.45 -43.17
C ASN A 67 16.38 -7.94 -42.76
N VAL A 68 16.60 -9.24 -42.70
CA VAL A 68 17.89 -9.81 -42.28
C VAL A 68 18.86 -9.78 -43.46
N GLN A 69 19.88 -8.92 -43.36
CA GLN A 69 21.01 -8.88 -44.30
C GLN A 69 21.90 -10.12 -44.10
N GLY A 70 22.56 -10.61 -45.15
CA GLY A 70 23.38 -11.82 -45.08
C GLY A 70 24.50 -11.75 -44.04
N SER A 71 24.90 -12.89 -43.47
CA SER A 71 25.81 -12.95 -42.32
C SER A 71 27.21 -12.38 -42.56
N SER A 72 27.66 -12.34 -43.82
CA SER A 72 28.95 -11.76 -44.21
C SER A 72 28.85 -10.30 -44.67
N ALA A 73 27.65 -9.73 -44.70
CA ALA A 73 27.44 -8.38 -45.17
C ALA A 73 27.83 -7.36 -44.08
N GLY A 74 28.44 -6.24 -44.47
CA GLY A 74 28.93 -5.24 -43.54
C GLY A 74 27.83 -4.49 -42.78
N ALA A 75 28.22 -3.78 -41.72
CA ALA A 75 27.30 -2.97 -40.92
C ALA A 75 26.69 -1.83 -41.75
N GLY A 76 25.36 -1.85 -41.94
CA GLY A 76 24.62 -0.77 -42.57
C GLY A 76 24.43 0.44 -41.64
N SER A 77 24.08 1.60 -42.21
CA SER A 77 23.84 2.83 -41.44
C SER A 77 22.65 2.76 -40.48
N GLY A 78 21.69 1.87 -40.75
CA GLY A 78 20.53 1.63 -39.89
C GLY A 78 20.75 0.63 -38.76
N GLU A 79 21.85 -0.14 -38.78
CA GLU A 79 22.07 -1.25 -37.84
C GLU A 79 22.19 -0.76 -36.39
N PHE A 80 22.79 0.41 -36.19
CA PHE A 80 22.89 1.03 -34.88
C PHE A 80 21.50 1.27 -34.24
N HIS A 81 20.53 1.73 -35.03
CA HIS A 81 19.18 1.98 -34.53
C HIS A 81 18.42 0.69 -34.24
N VAL A 82 18.64 -0.36 -35.04
CA VAL A 82 18.08 -1.70 -34.80
C VAL A 82 18.60 -2.24 -33.47
N TYR A 83 19.90 -2.20 -33.23
CA TYR A 83 20.50 -2.60 -31.95
C TYR A 83 19.96 -1.76 -30.78
N LYS A 84 19.92 -0.44 -30.90
CA LYS A 84 19.39 0.46 -29.85
C LYS A 84 17.95 0.11 -29.48
N ALA A 85 17.09 -0.13 -30.47
CA ALA A 85 15.69 -0.50 -30.25
C ALA A 85 15.55 -1.92 -29.66
N SER A 86 16.37 -2.87 -30.12
CA SER A 86 16.41 -4.24 -29.57
C SER A 86 16.85 -4.24 -28.10
N ARG A 87 17.97 -3.57 -27.79
CA ARG A 87 18.52 -3.47 -26.43
C ARG A 87 17.55 -2.81 -25.46
N ARG A 88 16.86 -1.75 -25.90
CA ARG A 88 15.83 -1.08 -25.09
C ARG A 88 14.68 -2.02 -24.75
N ARG A 89 14.15 -2.73 -25.76
CA ARG A 89 13.08 -3.73 -25.55
C ARG A 89 13.53 -4.84 -24.60
N GLU A 90 14.77 -5.30 -24.72
CA GLU A 90 15.32 -6.34 -23.86
C GLU A 90 15.49 -5.89 -22.41
N TYR A 91 15.98 -4.67 -22.19
CA TYR A 91 16.07 -4.10 -20.83
C TYR A 91 14.71 -3.88 -20.20
N GLU A 92 13.73 -3.40 -20.97
CA GLU A 92 12.36 -3.29 -20.49
C GLU A 92 11.79 -4.67 -20.14
N ARG A 93 12.11 -5.71 -20.94
CA ARG A 93 11.64 -7.09 -20.71
C ARG A 93 12.21 -7.68 -19.43
N ILE A 94 13.53 -7.62 -19.26
CA ILE A 94 14.20 -8.10 -18.04
C ILE A 94 13.67 -7.35 -16.82
N ARG A 95 13.54 -6.02 -16.92
CA ARG A 95 13.03 -5.19 -15.83
C ARG A 95 11.61 -5.60 -15.41
N LEU A 96 10.70 -5.84 -16.35
CA LEU A 96 9.34 -6.25 -16.02
C LEU A 96 9.32 -7.63 -15.35
N MET A 97 10.11 -8.58 -15.85
CA MET A 97 10.23 -9.90 -15.23
C MET A 97 10.76 -9.80 -13.80
N ASP A 98 11.79 -9.00 -13.56
CA ASP A 98 12.34 -8.77 -12.22
C ASP A 98 11.31 -8.09 -11.28
N GLU A 99 10.54 -7.13 -11.80
CA GLU A 99 9.47 -6.47 -11.05
C GLU A 99 8.31 -7.41 -10.72
N GLU A 100 7.95 -8.31 -11.64
CA GLU A 100 6.93 -9.35 -11.42
C GLU A 100 7.37 -10.34 -10.35
N VAL A 101 8.59 -10.88 -10.44
CA VAL A 101 9.14 -11.81 -9.43
C VAL A 101 9.15 -11.17 -8.05
N LYS A 102 9.62 -9.92 -7.93
CA LYS A 102 9.63 -9.19 -6.66
C LYS A 102 8.23 -8.99 -6.09
N LYS A 103 7.23 -8.67 -6.94
CA LYS A 103 5.83 -8.54 -6.50
C LYS A 103 5.27 -9.86 -6.02
N GLU A 104 5.48 -10.94 -6.76
CA GLU A 104 5.01 -12.26 -6.37
C GLU A 104 5.63 -12.72 -5.04
N GLU A 105 6.93 -12.52 -4.84
CA GLU A 105 7.60 -12.86 -3.59
C GLU A 105 7.03 -12.05 -2.41
N ALA A 106 6.86 -10.74 -2.58
CA ALA A 106 6.25 -9.87 -1.58
C ALA A 106 4.81 -10.28 -1.26
N GLU A 107 4.01 -10.63 -2.26
CA GLU A 107 2.65 -11.12 -2.08
C GLU A 107 2.62 -12.46 -1.35
N LYS A 108 3.49 -13.41 -1.72
CA LYS A 108 3.62 -14.70 -1.04
C LYS A 108 3.98 -14.52 0.43
N ILE A 109 4.91 -13.63 0.76
CA ILE A 109 5.29 -13.31 2.15
C ILE A 109 4.10 -12.69 2.88
N PHE A 110 3.46 -11.67 2.30
CA PHE A 110 2.32 -10.99 2.90
C PHE A 110 1.16 -11.94 3.20
N LEU A 111 0.83 -12.83 2.27
CA LEU A 111 -0.24 -13.81 2.44
C LEU A 111 0.07 -14.79 3.57
N LYS A 112 1.31 -15.28 3.67
CA LYS A 112 1.75 -16.15 4.77
C LYS A 112 1.64 -15.44 6.12
N GLU A 113 2.14 -14.22 6.23
CA GLU A 113 2.05 -13.45 7.48
C GLU A 113 0.60 -13.15 7.88
N LYS A 114 -0.25 -12.84 6.90
CA LYS A 114 -1.68 -12.60 7.12
C LYS A 114 -2.37 -13.86 7.63
N GLU A 115 -2.10 -15.00 7.03
CA GLU A 115 -2.65 -16.29 7.44
C GLU A 115 -2.20 -16.68 8.86
N GLU A 116 -0.91 -16.49 9.17
CA GLU A 116 -0.40 -16.75 10.53
C GLU A 116 -1.06 -15.87 11.58
N ARG A 117 -1.23 -14.57 11.28
CA ARG A 117 -1.90 -13.62 12.18
C ARG A 117 -3.36 -14.03 12.40
N GLU A 118 -4.06 -14.35 11.32
CA GLU A 118 -5.44 -14.82 11.38
C GLU A 118 -5.57 -16.13 12.14
N ARG A 119 -4.63 -17.07 11.97
CA ARG A 119 -4.59 -18.32 12.73
C ARG A 119 -4.39 -18.07 14.23
N LYS A 120 -3.43 -17.24 14.61
CA LYS A 120 -3.18 -16.86 16.02
C LYS A 120 -4.42 -16.21 16.64
N ASP A 121 -5.13 -15.37 15.90
CA ASP A 121 -6.36 -14.72 16.38
C ASP A 121 -7.54 -15.70 16.46
N ARG A 122 -7.69 -16.62 15.48
CA ARG A 122 -8.67 -17.71 15.51
C ARG A 122 -8.44 -18.66 16.70
N GLU A 123 -7.19 -19.02 16.99
CA GLU A 123 -6.86 -19.88 18.13
C GLU A 123 -7.20 -19.20 19.47
N LYS A 124 -6.85 -17.92 19.64
CA LYS A 124 -7.23 -17.14 20.84
C LYS A 124 -8.75 -17.02 20.99
N THR A 125 -9.45 -16.69 19.90
CA THR A 125 -10.91 -16.54 19.92
C THR A 125 -11.62 -17.86 20.17
N ASN A 126 -11.17 -18.98 19.59
CA ASN A 126 -11.70 -20.33 19.83
C ASN A 126 -11.47 -20.79 21.28
N LYS A 127 -10.28 -20.53 21.85
CA LYS A 127 -9.99 -20.81 23.26
C LYS A 127 -10.91 -20.01 24.19
N ASN A 128 -11.17 -18.74 23.89
CA ASN A 128 -12.08 -17.91 24.68
C ASN A 128 -13.55 -18.32 24.48
N LYS A 129 -13.96 -18.69 23.26
CA LYS A 129 -15.30 -19.18 22.95
C LYS A 129 -15.59 -20.49 23.70
N SER A 130 -14.69 -21.47 23.64
CA SER A 130 -14.83 -22.74 24.37
C SER A 130 -14.87 -22.56 25.89
N LYS A 131 -14.07 -21.63 26.46
CA LYS A 131 -14.17 -21.27 27.89
C LYS A 131 -15.55 -20.71 28.25
N ARG A 132 -16.08 -19.78 27.44
CA ARG A 132 -17.43 -19.21 27.65
C ARG A 132 -18.53 -20.26 27.50
N GLU A 133 -18.40 -21.15 26.54
CA GLU A 133 -19.37 -22.23 26.31
C GLU A 133 -19.39 -23.24 27.46
N LYS A 134 -18.21 -23.69 27.92
CA LYS A 134 -18.11 -24.54 29.13
C LYS A 134 -18.72 -23.86 30.35
N ALA A 135 -18.49 -22.56 30.55
CA ALA A 135 -19.12 -21.80 31.63
C ALA A 135 -20.65 -21.70 31.47
N ARG A 136 -21.16 -21.50 30.25
CA ARG A 136 -22.59 -21.48 29.94
C ARG A 136 -23.25 -22.85 30.19
N GLN A 137 -22.59 -23.94 29.79
CA GLN A 137 -23.05 -25.31 30.05
C GLN A 137 -23.09 -25.62 31.55
N ARG A 138 -22.05 -25.24 32.32
CA ARG A 138 -22.05 -25.40 33.79
C ARG A 138 -23.20 -24.62 34.45
N LYS A 139 -23.46 -23.37 34.03
CA LYS A 139 -24.58 -22.57 34.53
C LYS A 139 -25.94 -23.18 34.15
N ALA A 140 -26.09 -23.67 32.93
CA ALA A 140 -27.31 -24.34 32.47
C ALA A 140 -27.58 -25.65 33.23
N LYS A 141 -26.54 -26.44 33.54
CA LYS A 141 -26.63 -27.64 34.38
C LYS A 141 -26.98 -27.31 35.83
N LYS A 142 -26.40 -26.25 36.42
CA LYS A 142 -26.74 -25.84 37.79
C LYS A 142 -28.17 -25.29 37.94
N GLY A 143 -28.76 -24.77 36.86
CA GLY A 143 -30.16 -24.33 36.82
C GLY A 143 -31.19 -25.45 36.54
N LYS A 144 -30.74 -26.62 36.06
CA LYS A 144 -31.55 -27.84 35.90
C LYS A 144 -31.05 -28.84 36.94
N GLY A 145 -31.53 -28.73 38.18
CA GLY A 145 -30.96 -29.42 39.33
C GLY A 145 -30.83 -30.94 39.17
N GLU A 146 -29.70 -31.48 39.62
CA GLU A 146 -29.61 -32.81 40.25
C GLU A 146 -28.23 -32.97 40.91
N LYS A 147 -28.21 -33.58 42.10
CA LYS A 147 -27.01 -33.97 42.86
C LYS A 147 -26.26 -35.05 42.07
N ILE A 148 -25.03 -34.78 41.66
CA ILE A 148 -24.11 -35.83 41.21
C ILE A 148 -22.79 -35.60 41.94
N GLU A 149 -22.45 -36.56 42.80
CA GLU A 149 -21.16 -36.71 43.47
C GLU A 149 -20.05 -36.80 42.41
N VAL A 150 -18.99 -36.02 42.59
CA VAL A 150 -17.81 -36.04 41.72
C VAL A 150 -16.65 -36.50 42.58
N ASP A 151 -16.21 -37.71 42.30
CA ASP A 151 -14.93 -38.27 42.73
C ASP A 151 -13.77 -37.44 42.17
N GLU A 152 -12.79 -37.21 43.02
CA GLU A 152 -11.58 -36.43 42.73
C GLU A 152 -10.64 -37.21 41.82
N GLU A 153 -10.10 -36.57 40.77
CA GLU A 153 -8.69 -36.73 40.45
C GLU A 153 -8.06 -35.37 40.15
N LYS A 154 -7.01 -35.09 40.92
CA LYS A 154 -6.12 -33.93 40.87
C LYS A 154 -5.21 -34.05 39.65
N GLU A 155 -4.93 -32.91 39.01
CA GLU A 155 -3.55 -32.51 38.77
C GLU A 155 -3.40 -30.99 38.84
N VAL A 156 -2.37 -30.61 39.58
CA VAL A 156 -2.01 -29.27 40.01
C VAL A 156 -0.94 -28.75 39.06
N ASN A 157 -1.11 -27.56 38.50
CA ASN A 157 0.03 -26.66 38.43
C ASN A 157 -0.39 -25.19 38.47
N GLY A 158 0.19 -24.48 39.43
CA GLY A 158 -0.27 -23.20 39.91
C GLY A 158 0.15 -22.01 39.06
N GLU A 159 -0.68 -20.97 39.10
CA GLU A 159 -0.16 -19.61 39.23
C GLU A 159 -1.24 -18.76 39.92
N THR A 160 -1.03 -18.50 41.21
CA THR A 160 -1.86 -17.62 42.04
C THR A 160 -1.65 -16.17 41.60
N ARG A 161 -2.32 -15.74 40.54
CA ARG A 161 -2.40 -14.31 40.21
C ARG A 161 -3.47 -13.66 41.08
N ARG A 162 -3.00 -12.98 42.13
CA ARG A 162 -3.77 -12.10 43.02
C ARG A 162 -4.70 -11.21 42.18
N MET A 163 -5.99 -11.26 42.47
CA MET A 163 -6.99 -10.36 41.91
C MET A 163 -6.66 -8.91 42.31
N LYS A 164 -6.02 -8.15 41.42
CA LYS A 164 -6.02 -6.69 41.51
C LYS A 164 -7.35 -6.18 40.95
N LYS A 165 -8.19 -5.69 41.86
CA LYS A 165 -9.42 -4.94 41.57
C LYS A 165 -9.02 -3.64 40.85
N LEU A 166 -9.26 -3.56 39.55
CA LEU A 166 -9.05 -2.34 38.77
C LEU A 166 -10.23 -1.40 39.04
N GLY A 167 -9.99 -0.37 39.85
CA GLY A 167 -10.77 0.87 39.82
C GLY A 167 -10.23 1.78 38.70
N PRO A 168 -11.01 2.76 38.22
CA PRO A 168 -10.62 3.56 37.07
C PRO A 168 -9.61 4.63 37.49
N SER A 169 -8.35 4.53 37.06
CA SER A 169 -7.38 5.62 37.20
C SER A 169 -7.36 6.45 35.91
N LEU A 170 -8.14 7.53 35.95
CA LEU A 170 -7.92 8.72 35.14
C LEU A 170 -6.72 9.49 35.75
N ALA A 171 -5.85 10.02 34.89
CA ALA A 171 -4.81 11.02 35.15
C ALA A 171 -3.35 10.57 35.37
N ALA A 172 -2.47 11.40 34.79
CA ALA A 172 -1.02 11.56 34.99
C ALA A 172 -0.07 10.66 34.18
N LEU A 173 0.09 10.99 32.88
CA LEU A 173 1.39 10.87 32.20
C LEU A 173 2.03 12.26 32.22
N LYS A 174 3.01 12.43 33.10
CA LYS A 174 3.97 13.54 33.08
C LYS A 174 5.37 12.94 32.95
N GLU A 175 6.18 13.66 32.20
CA GLU A 175 7.47 13.30 31.62
C GLU A 175 8.52 12.78 32.60
N SER A 176 9.42 11.95 32.06
CA SER A 176 10.83 11.92 32.47
C SER A 176 11.67 11.62 31.24
N ASP A 177 12.32 12.67 30.74
CA ASP A 177 13.42 12.69 29.79
C ASP A 177 14.75 12.19 30.43
N ASP A 178 15.75 12.02 29.56
CA ASP A 178 17.17 11.70 29.75
C ASP A 178 17.49 10.19 29.90
N ASP A 179 18.31 9.56 29.05
CA ASP A 179 19.59 10.03 28.52
C ASP A 179 19.99 9.37 27.16
N LEU A 180 20.45 10.23 26.21
CA LEU A 180 21.68 10.15 25.38
C LEU A 180 21.84 8.96 24.38
N GLN A 181 22.32 9.09 23.13
CA GLN A 181 22.89 10.19 22.35
C GLN A 181 23.07 9.74 20.88
N LYS A 182 22.77 10.66 19.95
CA LYS A 182 23.61 11.06 18.80
C LYS A 182 23.93 10.05 17.68
N ALA A 183 23.29 10.23 16.52
CA ALA A 183 24.01 10.35 15.25
C ALA A 183 23.15 11.11 14.22
N GLU A 184 23.64 12.27 13.81
CA GLU A 184 23.03 13.18 12.87
C GLU A 184 23.14 12.65 11.43
N GLY A 185 22.03 12.67 10.69
CA GLY A 185 22.02 12.41 9.25
C GLY A 185 22.08 13.72 8.46
N PRO A 186 23.03 13.93 7.54
CA PRO A 186 23.10 15.16 6.77
C PRO A 186 22.06 15.19 5.63
N VAL A 187 21.48 16.38 5.50
CA VAL A 187 20.61 16.87 4.44
C VAL A 187 21.22 16.74 3.04
N ALA A 188 20.32 16.47 2.08
CA ALA A 188 20.59 16.42 0.66
C ALA A 188 21.07 17.77 0.09
N ASN A 189 22.13 17.72 -0.72
CA ASN A 189 22.32 18.56 -1.90
C ASN A 189 23.47 18.04 -2.77
N GLY A 190 23.21 17.94 -4.07
CA GLY A 190 24.15 18.32 -5.13
C GLY A 190 25.28 17.36 -5.50
N SER A 191 25.26 16.92 -6.76
CA SER A 191 26.40 16.49 -7.61
C SER A 191 27.25 15.31 -7.11
N GLY A 192 27.03 14.14 -7.72
CA GLY A 192 27.91 12.97 -7.61
C GLY A 192 28.16 12.36 -8.99
N GLU A 193 29.41 12.45 -9.42
CA GLU A 193 29.98 11.98 -10.68
C GLU A 193 29.83 10.47 -10.89
N VAL A 194 29.77 10.08 -12.17
CA VAL A 194 29.78 8.70 -12.64
C VAL A 194 31.18 8.12 -12.45
N LYS A 195 31.35 7.21 -11.49
CA LYS A 195 32.54 6.35 -11.42
C LYS A 195 32.22 5.04 -12.14
N ASN A 196 32.91 4.81 -13.26
CA ASN A 196 32.97 3.54 -13.96
C ASN A 196 33.42 2.47 -12.94
N VAL A 197 32.61 1.44 -12.73
CA VAL A 197 33.03 0.22 -12.04
C VAL A 197 33.41 -0.75 -13.13
N ASP A 198 34.72 -0.98 -13.22
CA ASP A 198 35.33 -1.87 -14.18
C ASP A 198 34.74 -3.28 -14.10
N GLU A 199 34.72 -3.89 -15.27
CA GLU A 199 34.15 -5.17 -15.65
C GLU A 199 34.54 -6.30 -14.68
N ILE A 200 33.56 -6.89 -13.99
CA ILE A 200 33.75 -8.15 -13.26
C ILE A 200 33.72 -9.29 -14.29
N GLY A 201 34.87 -9.54 -14.91
CA GLY A 201 35.11 -10.72 -15.73
C GLY A 201 35.20 -11.97 -14.85
N ILE A 202 34.45 -13.01 -15.21
CA ILE A 202 34.55 -14.34 -14.59
C ILE A 202 35.86 -14.98 -15.08
N VAL A 203 36.83 -15.15 -14.18
CA VAL A 203 38.06 -15.91 -14.44
C VAL A 203 37.79 -17.37 -14.09
N ILE A 204 37.76 -18.24 -15.10
CA ILE A 204 37.71 -19.70 -14.94
C ILE A 204 39.16 -20.19 -14.97
N HIS A 205 39.60 -20.84 -13.89
CA HIS A 205 40.85 -21.58 -13.87
C HIS A 205 40.54 -23.03 -14.22
N ASP A 206 41.05 -23.49 -15.36
CA ASP A 206 41.12 -24.92 -15.69
C ASP A 206 42.33 -25.50 -14.93
N GLU A 207 42.08 -26.38 -13.96
CA GLU A 207 43.11 -27.24 -13.35
C GLU A 207 43.18 -28.56 -14.12
N ASP A 208 44.38 -28.89 -14.60
CA ASP A 208 44.78 -30.19 -15.16
C ASP A 208 44.81 -31.31 -14.09
#